data_AF-A0A091WK94-F1
#
_entry.id   AF-A0A091WK94-F1
#
_cell.length_a   1.000
_cell.length_b   1.000
_cell.length_c   1.000
_cell.angle_alpha   90.00
_cell.angle_beta   90.00
_cell.angle_gamma   90.00
#
_symmetry.space_group_name_H-M   'P 1'
#
loop_
_entity.id
_entity.type
_entity.pdbx_description
1 polymer ?
#
loop_
_entity_poly.entity_id
_entity_poly.type
_entity_poly.pdbx_seq_one_letter_code
_entity_poly.pdbx_strand_id
1 'polypeptide(L)'
;VVHPIKVDESGSFLSYDLSHRALRRRSPSSGSEFLAFYELRYKGQPLRFNLSLNSNLLAPGFVSERRYGGIAGAKIQPRARNSCHMIGEVRSRALAGGLAALSTCDGLKGVFRLMNEDYFIEPVSTSFREDGAAQPHRVYKRQAPEHGAERGRRPPAPRETCGVRGMV
;
A
#
# COMPACT_ATOMS: atom_id res chain seq x y z
N VAL A 1 -14.05 6.98 -12.55
CA VAL A 1 -13.28 7.69 -11.51
C VAL A 1 -14.01 7.51 -10.18
N VAL A 2 -13.29 7.36 -9.08
CA VAL A 2 -13.83 7.25 -7.72
C VAL A 2 -13.17 8.32 -6.83
N HIS A 3 -13.83 8.65 -5.72
CA HIS A 3 -13.39 9.69 -4.79
C HIS A 3 -13.35 9.09 -3.40
N PRO A 4 -12.20 8.52 -2.98
CA PRO A 4 -12.06 8.00 -1.63
C PRO A 4 -12.03 9.13 -0.61
N ILE A 5 -12.56 8.82 0.57
CA ILE A 5 -12.60 9.69 1.75
C ILE A 5 -12.10 8.92 2.97
N LYS A 6 -11.53 9.65 3.92
CA LYS A 6 -11.18 9.09 5.23
C LYS A 6 -12.41 9.14 6.13
N VAL A 7 -12.69 8.02 6.79
CA VAL A 7 -13.83 7.86 7.70
C VAL A 7 -13.37 7.30 9.04
N ASP A 8 -14.21 7.38 10.05
CA ASP A 8 -13.98 6.71 11.34
C ASP A 8 -14.41 5.23 11.30
N GLU A 9 -14.44 4.57 12.46
CA GLU A 9 -14.91 3.18 12.61
C GLU A 9 -16.44 3.02 12.44
N SER A 10 -17.22 4.09 12.57
CA SER A 10 -18.66 4.06 12.26
C SER A 10 -18.97 4.25 10.77
N GLY A 11 -18.03 4.83 10.01
CA GLY A 11 -18.22 5.26 8.62
C GLY A 11 -18.54 6.75 8.47
N SER A 12 -18.45 7.52 9.55
CA SER A 12 -18.63 8.97 9.53
C SER A 12 -17.42 9.65 8.88
N PHE A 13 -17.70 10.67 8.08
CA PHE A 13 -16.66 11.44 7.37
C PHE A 13 -15.68 12.09 8.33
N LEU A 14 -14.37 11.95 8.06
CA LEU A 14 -13.30 12.64 8.78
C LEU A 14 -12.59 13.68 7.92
N SER A 15 -12.15 13.30 6.72
CA SER A 15 -11.37 14.19 5.86
C SER A 15 -11.28 13.70 4.42
N TYR A 16 -10.97 14.63 3.51
CA TYR A 16 -10.52 14.34 2.15
C TYR A 16 -9.00 14.05 2.07
N ASP A 17 -8.23 14.36 3.11
CA ASP A 17 -6.82 13.98 3.19
C ASP A 17 -6.71 12.47 3.47
N LEU A 18 -6.19 11.75 2.48
CA LEU A 18 -5.99 10.31 2.54
C LEU A 18 -4.71 9.92 3.28
N SER A 19 -3.84 10.89 3.60
CA SER A 19 -2.58 10.61 4.27
C SER A 19 -2.82 10.00 5.66
N HIS A 20 -2.09 8.93 5.96
CA HIS A 20 -2.04 8.39 7.31
C HIS A 20 -0.86 9.02 8.04
N ARG A 21 -1.06 10.22 8.58
CA ARG A 21 -0.12 10.72 9.59
C ARG A 21 -0.47 10.00 10.89
N ALA A 22 0.40 9.09 11.31
CA ALA A 22 0.47 8.69 12.71
C ALA A 22 0.85 9.94 13.51
N LEU A 23 -0.15 10.76 13.84
CA LEU A 23 0.02 11.85 14.79
C LEU A 23 0.45 11.16 16.07
N ARG A 24 1.71 11.34 16.46
CA ARG A 24 2.27 10.83 17.70
C ARG A 24 1.52 11.51 18.84
N ARG A 25 0.35 10.99 19.20
CA ARG A 25 -0.47 11.56 20.26
C ARG A 25 0.21 11.17 21.55
N ARG A 26 0.51 12.15 22.41
CA ARG A 26 1.05 11.91 23.76
C ARG A 26 -0.02 11.33 24.69
N SER A 27 -0.85 10.40 24.21
CA SER A 27 -1.97 9.80 24.95
C SER A 27 -1.75 8.28 25.07
N PRO A 28 -2.05 7.65 26.22
CA PRO A 28 -1.74 6.23 26.47
C PRO A 28 -2.66 5.22 25.76
N SER A 29 -3.54 5.66 24.86
CA SER A 29 -4.50 4.79 24.17
C SER A 29 -3.85 4.11 22.95
N SER A 30 -2.99 3.14 23.23
CA SER A 30 -2.03 2.51 22.31
C SER A 30 -2.61 1.53 21.26
N GLY A 31 -3.92 1.52 21.00
CA GLY A 31 -4.55 0.56 20.07
C GLY A 31 -4.95 1.11 18.70
N SER A 32 -5.34 2.39 18.63
CA SER A 32 -6.03 2.98 17.48
C SER A 32 -5.11 3.69 16.47
N GLU A 33 -3.85 3.99 16.83
CA GLU A 33 -2.94 4.78 15.97
C GLU A 33 -2.53 4.06 14.66
N PHE A 34 -2.74 2.74 14.60
CA PHE A 34 -2.40 1.93 13.43
C PHE A 34 -3.57 1.69 12.48
N LEU A 35 -4.82 1.91 12.91
CA LEU A 35 -6.01 1.65 12.11
C LEU A 35 -6.43 2.90 11.33
N ALA A 36 -6.82 2.70 10.08
CA ALA A 36 -7.40 3.73 9.24
C ALA A 36 -8.55 3.14 8.43
N PHE A 37 -9.63 3.92 8.33
CA PHE A 37 -10.79 3.55 7.55
C PHE A 37 -10.95 4.50 6.38
N TYR A 38 -11.23 3.92 5.21
CA TYR A 38 -11.50 4.68 4.00
C TYR A 38 -12.77 4.18 3.35
N GLU A 39 -13.51 5.08 2.72
CA GLU A 39 -14.70 4.73 1.95
C GLU A 39 -14.61 5.31 0.54
N LEU A 40 -15.08 4.56 -0.45
CA LEU A 40 -15.29 5.05 -1.81
C LEU A 40 -16.50 4.37 -2.44
N ARG A 41 -17.07 4.97 -3.49
CA ARG A 41 -18.15 4.36 -4.28
C ARG A 41 -17.60 3.83 -5.59
N TYR A 42 -17.71 2.51 -5.80
CA TYR A 42 -17.31 1.84 -7.03
C TYR A 42 -18.52 1.17 -7.67
N LYS A 43 -18.82 1.51 -8.94
CA LYS A 43 -20.02 1.03 -9.65
C LYS A 43 -21.32 1.19 -8.83
N GLY A 44 -21.46 2.33 -8.15
CA GLY A 44 -22.62 2.64 -7.30
C GLY A 44 -22.59 2.03 -5.89
N GLN A 45 -21.74 1.02 -5.66
CA GLN A 45 -21.62 0.32 -4.38
C GLN A 45 -20.60 0.98 -3.45
N PRO A 46 -20.95 1.25 -2.18
CA PRO A 46 -19.96 1.70 -1.20
C PRO A 46 -19.01 0.55 -0.87
N LEU A 47 -17.71 0.83 -0.94
CA LEU A 47 -16.63 -0.05 -0.53
C LEU A 47 -15.95 0.59 0.67
N ARG A 48 -15.82 -0.19 1.74
CA ARG A 48 -15.20 0.24 2.98
C ARG A 48 -13.90 -0.51 3.23
N PHE A 49 -12.81 0.21 3.36
CA PHE A 49 -11.48 -0.32 3.63
C PHE A 49 -11.19 -0.20 5.12
N ASN A 50 -10.86 -1.33 5.76
CA ASN A 50 -10.34 -1.38 7.12
C ASN A 50 -8.87 -1.77 7.03
N LEU A 51 -7.99 -0.81 7.26
CA LEU A 51 -6.56 -0.95 7.00
C LEU A 51 -5.76 -0.71 8.28
N SER A 52 -4.66 -1.42 8.41
CA SER A 52 -3.64 -1.19 9.41
C SER A 52 -2.27 -0.94 8.77
N LEU A 53 -1.40 -0.18 9.44
CA LEU A 53 -0.02 -0.02 8.99
C LEU A 53 0.69 -1.39 8.94
N ASN A 54 1.36 -1.66 7.82
CA ASN A 54 2.15 -2.88 7.66
C ASN A 54 3.50 -2.75 8.38
N SER A 55 3.56 -3.14 9.65
CA SER A 55 4.80 -3.16 10.44
C SER A 55 5.85 -4.16 9.92
N ASN A 56 5.43 -5.14 9.12
CA ASN A 56 6.28 -6.22 8.60
C ASN A 56 6.68 -6.02 7.13
N LEU A 57 6.55 -4.80 6.60
CA LEU A 57 6.92 -4.51 5.21
C LEU A 57 8.42 -4.73 4.95
N LEU A 58 9.26 -4.43 5.94
CA LEU A 58 10.71 -4.55 5.85
C LEU A 58 11.20 -5.57 6.86
N ALA A 59 12.20 -6.36 6.47
CA ALA A 59 12.82 -7.32 7.36
C ALA A 59 13.48 -6.61 8.57
N PRO A 60 13.52 -7.25 9.75
CA PRO A 60 14.30 -6.76 10.88
C PRO A 60 15.75 -6.48 10.45
N GLY A 61 16.28 -5.31 10.85
CA GLY A 61 17.65 -4.90 10.49
C GLY A 61 17.82 -4.31 9.08
N PHE A 62 16.72 -4.08 8.35
CA PHE A 62 16.81 -3.40 7.05
C PHE A 62 17.45 -2.01 7.16
N VAL A 63 18.46 -1.76 6.33
CA VAL A 63 19.15 -0.47 6.22
C VAL A 63 19.14 -0.01 4.76
N SER A 64 19.16 1.31 4.54
CA SER A 64 19.36 1.87 3.21
C SER A 64 20.71 2.54 3.09
N GLU A 65 21.44 2.21 2.03
CA GLU A 65 22.63 2.92 1.60
C GLU A 65 22.27 3.92 0.50
N ARG A 66 22.71 5.17 0.66
CA ARG A 66 22.64 6.19 -0.38
C ARG A 66 24.06 6.59 -0.76
N ARG A 67 24.41 6.46 -2.04
CA ARG A 67 25.72 6.83 -2.58
C ARG A 67 25.62 8.11 -3.40
N TYR A 68 26.55 9.02 -3.19
CA TYR A 68 26.76 10.19 -4.04
C TYR A 68 28.23 10.18 -4.49
N GLY A 69 28.48 10.05 -5.79
CA GLY A 69 29.83 9.85 -6.31
C GLY A 69 30.38 8.45 -6.03
N GLY A 70 31.66 8.35 -5.66
CA GLY A 70 32.36 7.09 -5.38
C GLY A 70 32.09 6.50 -3.98
N ILE A 71 32.87 5.49 -3.60
CA ILE A 71 32.67 4.70 -2.37
C ILE A 71 32.71 5.58 -1.10
N ALA A 72 33.52 6.63 -1.08
CA ALA A 72 33.63 7.57 0.05
C ALA A 72 32.33 8.37 0.33
N GLY A 73 31.39 8.43 -0.63
CA GLY A 73 30.12 9.14 -0.48
C GLY A 73 28.95 8.27 0.00
N ALA A 74 29.20 7.02 0.40
CA ALA A 74 28.18 6.11 0.88
C ALA A 74 27.69 6.50 2.29
N LYS A 75 26.37 6.68 2.45
CA LYS A 75 25.70 6.87 3.75
C LYS A 75 24.71 5.75 4.00
N ILE A 76 24.95 4.96 5.04
CA ILE A 76 24.02 3.94 5.53
C ILE A 76 23.13 4.58 6.59
N GLN A 77 21.82 4.47 6.43
CA GLN A 77 20.84 4.94 7.41
C GLN A 77 19.82 3.85 7.70
N PRO A 78 19.44 3.64 8.98
CA PRO A 78 18.25 2.87 9.29
C PRO A 78 17.06 3.57 8.62
N ARG A 79 16.24 2.82 7.87
CA ARG A 79 15.11 3.44 7.19
C ARG A 79 14.07 3.93 8.17
N ALA A 80 13.44 5.05 7.82
CA ALA A 80 12.29 5.58 8.54
C ALA A 80 11.21 4.48 8.63
N ARG A 81 10.58 4.36 9.80
CA ARG A 81 9.48 3.42 10.04
C ARG A 81 8.41 3.59 8.96
N ASN A 82 7.85 2.48 8.49
CA ASN A 82 6.73 2.52 7.56
C ASN A 82 5.58 3.36 8.14
N SER A 83 5.23 4.44 7.45
CA SER A 83 4.21 5.40 7.88
C SER A 83 2.98 5.43 6.98
N CYS A 84 3.00 4.76 5.82
CA CYS A 84 1.94 4.91 4.82
C CYS A 84 1.63 3.64 4.01
N HIS A 85 2.37 2.54 4.15
CA HIS A 85 1.99 1.27 3.54
C HIS A 85 1.13 0.47 4.50
N MET A 86 -0.04 0.05 4.02
CA MET A 86 -1.12 -0.52 4.83
C MET A 86 -1.60 -1.83 4.24
N ILE A 87 -2.12 -2.70 5.09
CA ILE A 87 -2.74 -3.97 4.74
C ILE A 87 -4.07 -4.11 5.50
N GLY A 88 -4.99 -4.91 4.99
CA GLY A 88 -6.26 -5.17 5.67
C GLY A 88 -7.31 -5.73 4.74
N GLU A 89 -8.53 -5.24 4.85
CA GLU A 89 -9.70 -5.77 4.16
C GLU A 89 -10.52 -4.68 3.48
N VAL A 90 -11.18 -5.06 2.39
CA VAL A 90 -12.27 -4.29 1.78
C VAL A 90 -13.59 -5.01 2.00
N ARG A 91 -14.60 -4.27 2.47
CA ARG A 91 -15.96 -4.75 2.74
C ARG A 91 -16.94 -4.07 1.79
N SER A 92 -17.96 -4.81 1.39
CA SER A 92 -19.09 -4.30 0.60
C SER A 92 -20.37 -4.99 1.07
N ARG A 93 -21.51 -4.30 0.98
CA ARG A 93 -22.82 -4.88 1.29
C ARG A 93 -23.35 -5.78 0.18
N ALA A 94 -23.04 -5.46 -1.07
CA ALA A 94 -23.55 -6.18 -2.24
C ALA A 94 -22.55 -7.17 -2.84
N LEU A 95 -21.26 -6.97 -2.61
CA LEU A 95 -20.19 -7.72 -3.26
C LEU A 95 -19.36 -8.47 -2.22
N ALA A 96 -18.84 -9.64 -2.59
CA ALA A 96 -17.88 -10.35 -1.75
C ALA A 96 -16.59 -9.51 -1.62
N GLY A 97 -16.31 -9.07 -0.39
CA GLY A 97 -15.08 -8.36 -0.02
C GLY A 97 -13.85 -9.27 -0.01
N GLY A 98 -12.70 -8.71 0.35
CA GLY A 98 -11.44 -9.45 0.35
C GLY A 98 -10.29 -8.66 0.95
N LEU A 99 -9.07 -9.15 0.73
CA LEU A 99 -7.85 -8.50 1.23
C LEU A 99 -7.51 -7.24 0.44
N ALA A 100 -6.87 -6.29 1.10
CA ALA A 100 -6.37 -5.05 0.51
C ALA A 100 -4.93 -4.77 0.97
N ALA A 101 -4.11 -4.26 0.06
CA ALA A 101 -2.75 -3.79 0.31
C ALA A 101 -2.56 -2.45 -0.40
N LEU A 102 -2.55 -1.36 0.37
CA LEU A 102 -2.64 0.01 -0.12
C LEU A 102 -1.54 0.89 0.48
N SER A 103 -1.06 1.84 -0.31
CA SER A 103 -0.21 2.94 0.12
C SER A 103 -1.05 4.20 0.24
N THR A 104 -0.78 5.02 1.25
CA THR A 104 -1.38 6.35 1.48
C THR A 104 -0.35 7.49 1.31
N CYS A 105 0.85 7.18 0.79
CA CYS A 105 1.96 8.14 0.75
C CYS A 105 1.68 9.31 -0.22
N ASP A 106 0.92 9.06 -1.28
CA ASP A 106 0.46 10.04 -2.26
C ASP A 106 -0.93 9.63 -2.75
N GLY A 107 -1.93 9.69 -1.86
CA GLY A 107 -3.26 9.13 -2.11
C GLY A 107 -3.31 7.61 -1.97
N LEU A 108 -4.49 7.01 -2.23
CA LEU A 108 -4.68 5.57 -2.12
C LEU A 108 -4.18 4.86 -3.38
N LYS A 109 -3.06 4.15 -3.24
CA LYS A 109 -2.47 3.37 -4.34
C LYS A 109 -2.20 1.94 -3.94
N GLY A 110 -2.69 0.96 -4.71
CA GLY A 110 -2.37 -0.44 -4.46
C GLY A 110 -3.41 -1.39 -5.02
N VAL A 111 -3.56 -2.55 -4.37
CA VAL A 111 -4.41 -3.65 -4.84
C VAL A 111 -5.42 -4.04 -3.76
N PHE A 112 -6.61 -4.43 -4.18
CA PHE A 112 -7.62 -5.03 -3.32
C PHE A 112 -8.43 -6.08 -4.07
N ARG A 113 -9.00 -7.03 -3.34
CA ARG A 113 -9.79 -8.11 -3.90
C ARG A 113 -11.28 -7.88 -3.69
N LEU A 114 -12.05 -7.99 -4.77
CA LEU A 114 -13.50 -7.79 -4.78
C LEU A 114 -14.12 -8.79 -5.75
N MET A 115 -15.20 -9.47 -5.37
CA MET A 115 -15.80 -10.55 -6.17
C MET A 115 -14.77 -11.61 -6.62
N ASN A 116 -13.84 -11.97 -5.73
CA ASN A 116 -12.76 -12.91 -5.98
C ASN A 116 -11.76 -12.51 -7.08
N GLU A 117 -11.74 -11.23 -7.44
CA GLU A 117 -10.91 -10.68 -8.51
C GLU A 117 -10.04 -9.54 -7.97
N ASP A 118 -8.85 -9.38 -8.53
CA ASP A 118 -7.90 -8.34 -8.12
C ASP A 118 -8.16 -7.03 -8.86
N TYR A 119 -8.29 -5.94 -8.11
CA TYR A 119 -8.47 -4.59 -8.60
C TYR A 119 -7.33 -3.70 -8.13
N PHE A 120 -6.89 -2.81 -9.00
CA PHE A 120 -5.97 -1.74 -8.65
C PHE A 120 -6.73 -0.44 -8.41
N ILE A 121 -6.22 0.35 -7.48
CA ILE A 121 -6.58 1.74 -7.27
C ILE A 121 -5.31 2.58 -7.35
N GLU A 122 -5.40 3.75 -8.01
CA GLU A 122 -4.33 4.75 -7.99
C GLU A 122 -4.88 6.15 -8.22
N PRO A 123 -4.18 7.19 -7.74
CA PRO A 123 -4.54 8.57 -8.04
C PRO A 123 -4.55 8.85 -9.54
N VAL A 124 -5.47 9.72 -9.96
CA VAL A 124 -5.43 10.31 -11.30
C VAL A 124 -4.60 11.59 -11.23
N SER A 125 -3.61 11.74 -12.12
CA SER A 125 -2.84 12.98 -12.22
C SER A 125 -3.76 14.09 -12.73
N THR A 126 -4.18 14.97 -11.84
CA THR A 126 -4.86 16.22 -12.20
C THR A 126 -3.87 17.37 -12.07
N SER A 127 -3.86 18.27 -13.05
CA SER A 127 -3.06 19.51 -12.99
C SER A 127 -3.54 20.46 -11.89
N PHE A 128 -4.75 20.24 -11.36
CA PHE A 128 -5.35 21.00 -10.28
C PHE A 128 -5.93 20.05 -9.23
N ARG A 129 -5.44 20.14 -7.99
CA ARG A 129 -6.14 19.64 -6.81
C ARG A 129 -6.94 20.82 -6.27
N GLU A 130 -8.25 20.76 -6.32
CA GLU A 130 -9.07 21.73 -5.61
C GLU A 130 -8.90 21.50 -4.11
N ASP A 131 -8.52 22.56 -3.40
CA ASP A 131 -8.38 22.51 -1.95
C ASP A 131 -9.74 22.21 -1.32
N GLY A 132 -9.77 21.24 -0.41
CA GLY A 132 -11.01 20.79 0.23
C GLY A 132 -11.87 19.82 -0.61
N ALA A 133 -11.39 19.35 -1.77
CA ALA A 133 -12.06 18.31 -2.56
C ALA A 133 -11.40 16.94 -2.40
N ALA A 134 -12.18 15.88 -2.60
CA ALA A 134 -11.67 14.51 -2.62
C ALA A 134 -10.74 14.29 -3.81
N GLN A 135 -9.54 13.73 -3.57
CA GLN A 135 -8.60 13.42 -4.65
C GLN A 135 -9.18 12.33 -5.56
N PRO A 136 -9.22 12.53 -6.89
CA PRO A 136 -9.77 11.54 -7.82
C PRO A 136 -8.83 10.34 -7.99
N HIS A 137 -9.43 9.15 -8.04
CA HIS A 137 -8.73 7.88 -8.23
C HIS A 137 -9.37 7.09 -9.38
N ARG A 138 -8.56 6.27 -10.06
CA ARG A 138 -9.06 5.26 -10.99
C ARG A 138 -9.04 3.89 -10.33
N VAL A 139 -10.04 3.08 -10.63
CA VAL A 139 -10.11 1.67 -10.23
C VAL A 139 -10.26 0.83 -11.48
N TYR A 140 -9.44 -0.20 -11.62
CA TYR A 140 -9.46 -1.10 -12.77
C TYR A 140 -9.11 -2.53 -12.38
N LYS A 141 -9.70 -3.50 -13.08
CA LYS A 141 -9.41 -4.93 -12.87
C LYS A 141 -7.98 -5.23 -13.32
N ARG A 142 -7.23 -6.02 -12.54
CA ARG A 142 -5.94 -6.56 -12.98
C ARG A 142 -6.15 -7.42 -14.22
N GLN A 143 -5.56 -7.00 -15.35
CA GLN A 143 -5.48 -7.81 -16.55
C GLN A 143 -4.24 -8.71 -16.42
N ALA A 144 -4.36 -9.80 -15.66
CA ALA A 144 -3.37 -10.86 -15.71
C ALA A 144 -3.85 -11.90 -16.74
N PRO A 145 -3.02 -12.31 -17.72
CA PRO A 145 -3.34 -13.51 -18.48
C PRO A 145 -3.51 -14.67 -17.50
N GLU A 146 -4.49 -15.55 -17.69
CA GLU A 146 -4.73 -16.74 -16.86
C GLU A 146 -3.60 -17.80 -16.92
N HIS A 147 -2.40 -17.42 -17.39
CA HIS A 147 -1.31 -18.36 -17.65
C HIS A 147 -0.17 -18.11 -16.66
N GLY A 148 -0.16 -18.93 -15.61
CA GLY A 148 0.91 -18.99 -14.62
C GLY A 148 0.77 -20.13 -13.60
N ALA A 149 -0.38 -20.79 -13.53
CA ALA A 149 -0.46 -22.14 -12.99
C ALA A 149 -0.09 -23.12 -14.12
N GLU A 150 1.03 -23.83 -13.96
CA GLU A 150 1.60 -24.81 -14.89
C GLU A 150 2.22 -24.29 -16.21
N ARG A 151 3.52 -23.98 -16.16
CA ARG A 151 4.50 -24.53 -17.11
C ARG A 151 5.92 -24.33 -16.60
N GLY A 152 6.61 -25.45 -16.37
CA GLY A 152 8.06 -25.49 -16.18
C GLY A 152 8.49 -25.84 -14.77
N ARG A 153 8.44 -27.15 -14.45
CA ARG A 153 9.37 -27.77 -13.51
C ARG A 153 10.78 -27.59 -14.09
N ARG A 154 11.38 -26.40 -13.92
CA ARG A 154 12.79 -26.18 -14.22
C ARG A 154 13.57 -26.99 -13.18
N PRO A 155 14.44 -27.94 -13.58
CA PRO A 155 15.29 -28.61 -12.61
C PRO A 155 16.09 -27.55 -11.84
N PRO A 156 16.33 -27.74 -10.54
CA PRO A 156 17.10 -26.78 -9.76
C PRO A 156 18.45 -26.56 -10.45
N ALA A 157 18.80 -25.30 -10.67
CA ALA A 157 20.13 -24.95 -11.15
C ALA A 157 21.17 -25.50 -10.15
N PRO A 158 22.31 -26.02 -10.63
CA PRO A 158 23.38 -26.46 -9.74
C PRO A 158 23.79 -25.31 -8.81
N ARG A 159 24.05 -25.66 -7.55
CA ARG A 159 24.46 -24.73 -6.49
C ARG A 159 25.86 -24.21 -6.76
N GLU A 160 25.99 -23.24 -7.66
CA GLU A 160 27.20 -22.44 -7.78
C GLU A 160 27.00 -21.13 -7.02
N THR A 161 27.85 -20.91 -6.02
CA THR A 161 27.91 -19.67 -5.26
C THR A 161 28.47 -18.57 -6.17
N CYS A 162 27.67 -17.56 -6.47
CA CYS A 162 28.18 -16.35 -7.10
C CYS A 162 28.91 -15.51 -6.03
N GLY A 163 30.23 -15.54 -6.05
CA GLY A 163 31.10 -14.74 -5.19
C GLY A 163 32.35 -14.29 -5.95
N VAL A 164 32.80 -13.07 -5.70
CA VAL A 164 34.04 -12.54 -6.28
C VAL A 164 35.22 -13.30 -5.66
N ARG A 165 36.02 -13.99 -6.47
CA ARG A 165 37.28 -14.58 -6.01
C ARG A 165 38.22 -13.43 -5.63
N GLY A 166 38.56 -13.33 -4.35
CA GLY A 166 39.60 -12.43 -3.89
C GLY A 166 40.95 -12.78 -4.53
N MET A 167 41.62 -11.78 -5.09
CA MET A 167 43.03 -11.88 -5.47
C MET A 167 43.87 -11.76 -4.19
N VAL A 168 44.74 -12.75 -3.99
CA VAL A 168 45.95 -12.66 -3.16
C VAL A 168 47.04 -11.96 -3.95
#